data_AF-A0A498CW44-F1
#
_entry.id   AF-A0A498CW44-F1
#
_cell.length_a   1.000
_cell.length_b   1.000
_cell.length_c   1.000
_cell.angle_alpha   90.00
_cell.angle_beta   90.00
_cell.angle_gamma   90.00
#
_symmetry.space_group_name_H-M   'P 1'
#
loop_
_entity.id
_entity.type
_entity.pdbx_description
1 polymer ?
#
loop_
_entity_poly.entity_id
_entity_poly.type
_entity_poly.pdbx_seq_one_letter_code
_entity_poly.pdbx_strand_id
1 'polypeptide(L)'
;MYQLHPSLRLQKLFKDQPYQGCCPIDAKYLFIGLDANYSADIEKQDVFPFLLQYHQNGVEFWRKYNMHHPFLHKNYKGDGKKYHQSFAKIGLTCELANEISFIELLHVPTVGRNMLTIDDLNEQHLDYINCAIFSNKKKAVFISNSVFMLMRKSKKFNWLSDPKSIHSHHLQVFYDENTVVYKHLHFSNYGKFQARKEIEAKEIYNIIQSTSSL
;
A
#
# COMPACT_ATOMS: atom_id res chain seq x y z
N MET A 1 6.30 18.03 5.10
CA MET A 1 7.56 18.07 4.33
C MET A 1 8.18 16.68 4.26
N TYR A 2 8.47 16.28 3.03
CA TYR A 2 9.21 15.07 2.70
C TYR A 2 10.55 15.41 2.04
N GLN A 3 11.44 14.42 1.95
CA GLN A 3 12.63 14.49 1.12
C GLN A 3 12.45 13.61 -0.12
N LEU A 4 12.52 14.22 -1.30
CA LEU A 4 12.53 13.49 -2.57
C LEU A 4 13.77 12.59 -2.63
N HIS A 5 13.58 11.35 -3.09
CA HIS A 5 14.68 10.40 -3.20
C HIS A 5 15.70 10.84 -4.28
N PRO A 6 17.03 10.77 -4.05
CA PRO A 6 18.05 11.30 -4.98
C PRO A 6 18.22 10.51 -6.29
N SER A 7 17.78 9.25 -6.32
CA SER A 7 17.83 8.41 -7.53
C SER A 7 16.90 8.92 -8.62
N LEU A 8 17.47 9.45 -9.71
CA LEU A 8 16.71 9.83 -10.91
C LEU A 8 16.02 8.62 -11.55
N ARG A 9 16.61 7.43 -11.43
CA ARG A 9 16.01 6.18 -11.94
C ARG A 9 14.72 5.85 -11.18
N LEU A 10 14.73 5.89 -9.86
CA LEU A 10 13.51 5.68 -9.06
C LEU A 10 12.49 6.78 -9.30
N GLN A 11 12.92 8.04 -9.37
CA GLN A 11 11.99 9.14 -9.70
C GLN A 11 11.30 8.90 -11.04
N LYS A 12 12.04 8.44 -12.06
CA LYS A 12 11.46 8.08 -13.36
C LYS A 12 10.46 6.94 -13.26
N LEU A 13 10.77 5.88 -12.51
CA LEU A 13 9.84 4.75 -12.31
C LEU A 13 8.51 5.22 -11.72
N PHE A 14 8.54 6.05 -10.69
CA PHE A 14 7.33 6.58 -10.06
C PHE A 14 6.60 7.62 -10.92
N LYS A 15 7.32 8.39 -11.73
CA LYS A 15 6.69 9.28 -12.71
C LYS A 15 5.89 8.50 -13.75
N ASP A 16 6.44 7.38 -14.22
CA ASP A 16 5.82 6.55 -15.24
C ASP A 16 4.71 5.66 -14.62
N GLN A 17 4.91 5.19 -13.38
CA GLN A 17 4.00 4.30 -12.65
C GLN A 17 4.05 4.57 -11.13
N PRO A 18 3.18 5.44 -10.58
CA PRO A 18 3.21 5.84 -9.16
C PRO A 18 2.53 4.81 -8.23
N TYR A 19 2.66 3.52 -8.55
CA TYR A 19 2.08 2.42 -7.80
C TYR A 19 2.93 1.15 -7.99
N GLN A 20 2.66 0.15 -7.16
CA GLN A 20 3.37 -1.13 -7.15
C GLN A 20 2.35 -2.29 -7.17
N GLY A 21 2.71 -3.44 -7.74
CA GLY A 21 1.78 -4.55 -7.97
C GLY A 21 1.01 -4.40 -9.28
N CYS A 22 -0.28 -4.76 -9.31
CA CYS A 22 -1.13 -4.56 -10.49
C CYS A 22 -1.65 -3.11 -10.59
N CYS A 23 -2.30 -2.78 -11.71
CA CYS A 23 -2.93 -1.48 -11.90
C CYS A 23 -4.00 -1.21 -10.80
N PRO A 24 -3.93 -0.08 -10.08
CA PRO A 24 -4.89 0.27 -9.02
C PRO A 24 -6.35 0.31 -9.50
N ILE A 25 -6.59 0.71 -10.75
CA ILE A 25 -7.92 0.73 -11.36
C ILE A 25 -8.47 -0.70 -11.53
N ASP A 26 -7.61 -1.67 -11.82
CA ASP A 26 -8.01 -3.06 -12.05
C ASP A 26 -7.98 -3.94 -10.80
N ALA A 27 -7.31 -3.50 -9.74
CA ALA A 27 -7.14 -4.26 -8.51
C ALA A 27 -8.47 -4.58 -7.82
N LYS A 28 -8.57 -5.74 -7.18
CA LYS A 28 -9.68 -6.09 -6.28
C LYS A 28 -9.37 -5.68 -4.84
N TYR A 29 -8.08 -5.71 -4.49
CA TYR A 29 -7.56 -5.36 -3.18
C TYR A 29 -6.55 -4.23 -3.33
N LEU A 30 -6.88 -3.07 -2.75
CA LEU A 30 -6.05 -1.87 -2.86
C LEU A 30 -5.52 -1.47 -1.49
N PHE A 31 -4.20 -1.42 -1.34
CA PHE A 31 -3.55 -0.92 -0.15
C PHE A 31 -3.07 0.51 -0.41
N ILE A 32 -3.48 1.46 0.43
CA ILE A 32 -3.07 2.86 0.32
C ILE A 32 -2.13 3.20 1.47
N GLY A 33 -0.90 3.60 1.14
CA GLY A 33 0.10 4.06 2.09
C GLY A 33 0.38 5.57 1.99
N LEU A 34 1.40 6.02 2.72
CA LEU A 34 1.78 7.44 2.78
C LEU A 34 2.75 7.81 1.65
N ASP A 35 3.86 7.08 1.58
CA ASP A 35 4.99 7.34 0.70
C ASP A 35 5.82 6.07 0.48
N ALA A 36 6.39 5.94 -0.71
CA ALA A 36 7.32 4.87 -1.02
C ALA A 36 8.74 5.29 -0.60
N ASN A 37 9.11 4.88 0.61
CA ASN A 37 10.40 5.23 1.22
C ASN A 37 11.50 4.23 0.88
N TYR A 38 12.62 4.74 0.36
CA TYR A 38 13.81 3.97 0.01
C TYR A 38 15.04 4.53 0.72
N SER A 39 16.07 3.70 0.93
CA SER A 39 17.35 4.18 1.45
C SER A 39 18.06 5.04 0.39
N ALA A 40 18.75 6.10 0.82
CA ALA A 40 19.41 7.05 -0.09
C ALA A 40 20.38 6.38 -1.08
N ASP A 41 20.98 5.26 -0.67
CA ASP A 41 21.97 4.49 -1.38
C ASP A 41 21.41 3.24 -2.06
N ILE A 42 20.07 3.11 -2.18
CA ILE A 42 19.41 1.90 -2.66
C ILE A 42 19.94 1.42 -4.01
N GLU A 43 20.38 2.33 -4.89
CA GLU A 43 20.99 1.98 -6.19
C GLU A 43 22.26 1.11 -6.08
N LYS A 44 22.99 1.24 -4.97
CA LYS A 44 24.23 0.51 -4.71
C LYS A 44 23.99 -0.84 -4.05
N GLN A 45 22.75 -1.14 -3.67
CA GLN A 45 22.41 -2.36 -2.96
C GLN A 45 22.05 -3.49 -3.93
N ASP A 46 22.38 -4.73 -3.55
CA ASP A 46 22.07 -5.95 -4.32
C ASP A 46 20.58 -6.11 -4.67
N VAL A 47 19.68 -5.47 -3.91
CA VAL A 47 18.24 -5.52 -4.15
C VAL A 47 17.80 -4.64 -5.32
N PHE A 48 18.62 -3.68 -5.76
CA PHE A 48 18.22 -2.69 -6.75
C PHE A 48 17.78 -3.29 -8.10
N PRO A 49 18.47 -4.29 -8.68
CA PRO A 49 17.99 -4.96 -9.89
C PRO A 49 16.62 -5.63 -9.72
N PHE A 50 16.29 -6.12 -8.51
CA PHE A 50 14.98 -6.68 -8.20
C PHE A 50 13.91 -5.58 -8.09
N LEU A 51 14.26 -4.41 -7.54
CA LEU A 51 13.38 -3.23 -7.53
C LEU A 51 13.03 -2.76 -8.93
N LEU A 52 14.01 -2.75 -9.85
CA LEU A 52 13.76 -2.37 -11.24
C LEU A 52 12.80 -3.37 -11.92
N GLN A 53 13.02 -4.68 -11.74
CA GLN A 53 12.10 -5.71 -12.26
C GLN A 53 10.70 -5.57 -11.66
N TYR A 54 10.61 -5.30 -10.35
CA TYR A 54 9.34 -5.14 -9.66
C TYR A 54 8.55 -3.93 -10.14
N HIS A 55 9.22 -2.80 -10.40
CA HIS A 55 8.56 -1.62 -10.96
C HIS A 55 8.16 -1.80 -12.43
N GLN A 56 8.94 -2.56 -13.20
CA GLN A 56 8.59 -2.89 -14.59
C GLN A 56 7.33 -3.77 -14.66
N ASN A 57 7.22 -4.79 -13.82
CA ASN A 57 6.02 -5.63 -13.72
C ASN A 57 5.93 -6.30 -12.34
N GLY A 58 5.16 -5.70 -11.44
CA GLY A 58 5.00 -6.20 -10.08
C GLY A 58 4.32 -7.57 -9.98
N VAL A 59 3.42 -7.86 -10.93
CA VAL A 59 2.68 -9.13 -11.00
C VAL A 59 3.60 -10.28 -11.38
N GLU A 60 4.36 -10.10 -12.47
CA GLU A 60 5.34 -11.10 -12.91
C GLU A 60 6.45 -11.28 -11.87
N PHE A 61 6.92 -10.21 -11.26
CA PHE A 61 7.89 -10.27 -10.18
C PHE A 61 7.39 -11.16 -9.03
N TRP A 62 6.16 -10.91 -8.55
CA TRP A 62 5.61 -11.69 -7.45
C TRP A 62 5.46 -13.16 -7.82
N ARG A 63 4.94 -13.47 -9.01
CA ARG A 63 4.81 -14.86 -9.48
C ARG A 63 6.16 -15.56 -9.64
N LYS A 64 7.15 -14.88 -10.21
CA LYS A 64 8.50 -15.43 -10.46
C LYS A 64 9.26 -15.74 -9.18
N TYR A 65 9.20 -14.84 -8.20
CA TYR A 65 10.02 -14.94 -6.99
C TYR A 65 9.26 -15.39 -5.74
N ASN A 66 7.94 -15.58 -5.85
CA ASN A 66 7.03 -15.84 -4.74
C ASN A 66 7.20 -14.85 -3.58
N MET A 67 7.39 -13.57 -3.90
CA MET A 67 7.53 -12.47 -2.95
C MET A 67 6.81 -11.22 -3.47
N HIS A 68 5.99 -10.59 -2.63
CA HIS A 68 5.23 -9.41 -3.06
C HIS A 68 6.09 -8.16 -3.23
N HIS A 69 7.28 -8.13 -2.61
CA HIS A 69 8.18 -6.98 -2.68
C HIS A 69 9.67 -7.38 -2.57
N PRO A 70 10.59 -6.72 -3.29
CA PRO A 70 12.03 -6.96 -3.22
C PRO A 70 12.64 -6.83 -1.82
N PHE A 71 12.01 -6.10 -0.90
CA PHE A 71 12.49 -5.95 0.48
C PHE A 71 12.39 -7.24 1.31
N LEU A 72 11.72 -8.28 0.79
CA LEU A 72 11.76 -9.62 1.36
C LEU A 72 13.02 -10.41 0.98
N HIS A 73 13.81 -9.92 0.01
CA HIS A 73 15.03 -10.59 -0.41
C HIS A 73 16.00 -10.75 0.78
N LYS A 74 16.62 -11.94 0.89
CA LYS A 74 17.45 -12.32 2.05
C LYS A 74 18.60 -11.34 2.34
N ASN A 75 19.16 -10.72 1.30
CA ASN A 75 20.26 -9.76 1.42
C ASN A 75 19.81 -8.34 1.78
N TYR A 76 18.52 -8.02 1.69
CA TYR A 76 18.04 -6.69 2.05
C TYR A 76 18.00 -6.52 3.57
N LYS A 77 18.51 -5.40 4.09
CA LYS A 77 18.53 -5.09 5.54
C LYS A 77 18.05 -3.69 5.88
N GLY A 78 17.58 -2.93 4.88
CA GLY A 78 17.15 -1.54 5.04
C GLY A 78 15.75 -1.38 5.64
N ASP A 79 15.34 -0.12 5.70
CA ASP A 79 14.01 0.30 6.14
C ASP A 79 12.89 -0.32 5.26
N GLY A 80 11.67 -0.37 5.78
CA GLY A 80 10.57 -1.05 5.08
C GLY A 80 10.60 -2.58 5.16
N LYS A 81 11.74 -3.24 5.43
CA LYS A 81 11.80 -4.71 5.58
C LYS A 81 10.78 -5.24 6.59
N LYS A 82 10.66 -4.60 7.75
CA LYS A 82 9.70 -4.98 8.81
C LYS A 82 8.25 -4.87 8.35
N TYR A 83 7.92 -3.84 7.55
CA TYR A 83 6.60 -3.68 6.95
C TYR A 83 6.29 -4.90 6.08
N HIS A 84 7.16 -5.21 5.11
CA HIS A 84 6.91 -6.29 4.17
C HIS A 84 6.94 -7.66 4.84
N GLN A 85 7.80 -7.88 5.84
CA GLN A 85 7.75 -9.12 6.63
C GLN A 85 6.43 -9.27 7.38
N SER A 86 5.87 -8.17 7.92
CA SER A 86 4.58 -8.22 8.61
C SER A 86 3.42 -8.41 7.62
N PHE A 87 3.49 -7.78 6.44
CA PHE A 87 2.52 -8.00 5.36
C PHE A 87 2.55 -9.45 4.86
N ALA A 88 3.73 -10.02 4.64
CA ALA A 88 3.88 -11.40 4.18
C ALA A 88 3.23 -12.42 5.13
N LYS A 89 3.19 -12.12 6.44
CA LYS A 89 2.51 -12.96 7.44
C LYS A 89 0.99 -13.02 7.29
N ILE A 90 0.38 -12.14 6.50
CA ILE A 90 -1.05 -12.25 6.15
C ILE A 90 -1.29 -13.57 5.41
N GLY A 91 -0.29 -14.09 4.68
CA GLY A 91 -0.41 -15.36 3.96
C GLY A 91 -0.96 -15.23 2.54
N LEU A 92 -0.89 -14.05 1.93
CA LEU A 92 -1.30 -13.83 0.54
C LEU A 92 -0.26 -14.43 -0.42
N THR A 93 -0.72 -15.21 -1.38
CA THR A 93 0.13 -15.91 -2.36
C THR A 93 0.23 -15.12 -3.67
N CYS A 94 1.15 -15.52 -4.55
CA CYS A 94 1.31 -14.91 -5.87
C CYS A 94 0.13 -15.17 -6.83
N GLU A 95 -0.81 -16.04 -6.46
CA GLU A 95 -2.07 -16.26 -7.20
C GLU A 95 -2.91 -14.98 -7.23
N LEU A 96 -2.83 -14.16 -6.18
CA LEU A 96 -3.51 -12.88 -6.05
C LEU A 96 -2.72 -11.70 -6.66
N ALA A 97 -1.55 -11.96 -7.27
CA ALA A 97 -0.65 -10.88 -7.70
C ALA A 97 -1.29 -9.93 -8.73
N ASN A 98 -2.21 -10.41 -9.57
CA ASN A 98 -2.96 -9.60 -10.53
C ASN A 98 -4.19 -8.89 -9.90
N GLU A 99 -4.50 -9.16 -8.63
CA GLU A 99 -5.64 -8.58 -7.92
C GLU A 99 -5.25 -7.56 -6.85
N ILE A 100 -3.97 -7.55 -6.45
CA ILE A 100 -3.44 -6.69 -5.38
C ILE A 100 -2.62 -5.55 -5.95
N SER A 101 -2.92 -4.33 -5.49
CA SER A 101 -2.16 -3.12 -5.80
C SER A 101 -1.81 -2.34 -4.54
N PHE A 102 -0.67 -1.67 -4.60
CA PHE A 102 -0.17 -0.75 -3.56
C PHE A 102 0.03 0.62 -4.19
N ILE A 103 -0.58 1.64 -3.61
CA ILE A 103 -0.44 3.02 -4.06
C ILE A 103 -0.21 3.93 -2.85
N GLU A 104 0.60 4.95 -3.01
CA GLU A 104 0.94 5.87 -1.94
C GLU A 104 0.23 7.21 -2.15
N LEU A 105 -0.15 7.92 -1.09
CA LEU A 105 -0.69 9.28 -1.22
C LEU A 105 0.31 10.23 -1.91
N LEU A 106 1.61 9.99 -1.69
CA LEU A 106 2.67 10.69 -2.39
C LEU A 106 3.12 9.91 -3.62
N HIS A 107 2.91 10.48 -4.80
CA HIS A 107 3.26 9.91 -6.11
C HIS A 107 4.77 9.81 -6.42
N VAL A 108 5.65 10.26 -5.51
CA VAL A 108 7.10 10.29 -5.71
C VAL A 108 7.83 9.46 -4.65
N PRO A 109 9.01 8.89 -4.97
CA PRO A 109 9.78 8.14 -4.01
C PRO A 109 10.45 9.09 -3.03
N THR A 110 10.54 8.67 -1.77
CA THR A 110 11.11 9.46 -0.68
C THR A 110 12.29 8.77 -0.03
N VAL A 111 13.00 9.51 0.83
CA VAL A 111 14.06 9.00 1.68
C VAL A 111 13.91 9.52 3.10
N GLY A 112 14.30 8.72 4.10
CA GLY A 112 14.33 9.15 5.50
C GLY A 112 12.96 9.24 6.15
N ARG A 113 12.84 10.03 7.22
CA ARG A 113 11.56 10.20 7.94
C ARG A 113 10.80 11.39 7.39
N ASN A 114 9.60 11.15 6.88
CA ASN A 114 8.75 12.18 6.29
C ASN A 114 7.58 12.51 7.23
N MET A 115 7.22 13.79 7.29
CA MET A 115 6.00 14.26 7.95
C MET A 115 5.13 14.95 6.90
N LEU A 116 4.35 14.17 6.17
CA LEU A 116 3.51 14.69 5.10
C LEU A 116 2.41 15.61 5.63
N THR A 117 2.16 16.66 4.86
CA THR A 117 1.08 17.63 5.01
C THR A 117 0.25 17.66 3.73
N ILE A 118 -0.87 18.38 3.73
CA ILE A 118 -1.71 18.48 2.53
C ILE A 118 -0.99 19.20 1.37
N ASP A 119 -0.09 20.13 1.69
CA ASP A 119 0.64 20.92 0.69
C ASP A 119 1.71 20.08 -0.05
N ASP A 120 2.06 18.91 0.51
CA ASP A 120 2.96 17.96 -0.14
C ASP A 120 2.23 17.11 -1.20
N LEU A 121 0.89 17.10 -1.23
CA LEU A 121 0.10 16.20 -2.07
C LEU A 121 -0.20 16.81 -3.44
N ASN A 122 -0.18 15.96 -4.47
CA ASN A 122 -0.54 16.35 -5.82
C ASN A 122 -2.03 16.07 -6.08
N GLU A 123 -2.79 17.10 -6.47
CA GLU A 123 -4.24 16.97 -6.66
C GLU A 123 -4.64 15.93 -7.72
N GLN A 124 -3.96 15.91 -8.87
CA GLN A 124 -4.26 14.97 -9.95
C GLN A 124 -4.04 13.52 -9.51
N HIS A 125 -3.01 13.28 -8.69
CA HIS A 125 -2.76 11.97 -8.11
C HIS A 125 -3.82 11.58 -7.08
N LEU A 126 -4.31 12.52 -6.27
CA LEU A 126 -5.42 12.24 -5.34
C LEU A 126 -6.72 11.91 -6.11
N ASP A 127 -6.99 12.62 -7.21
CA ASP A 127 -8.12 12.33 -8.09
C ASP A 127 -7.98 10.95 -8.73
N TYR A 128 -6.76 10.56 -9.14
CA TYR A 128 -6.46 9.22 -9.63
C TYR A 128 -6.69 8.14 -8.56
N ILE A 129 -6.24 8.34 -7.32
CA ILE A 129 -6.51 7.43 -6.20
C ILE A 129 -8.02 7.30 -5.98
N ASN A 130 -8.75 8.42 -6.01
CA ASN A 130 -10.21 8.39 -5.83
C ASN A 130 -10.90 7.59 -6.95
N CYS A 131 -10.46 7.76 -8.20
CA CYS A 131 -10.92 6.95 -9.33
C CYS A 131 -10.58 5.46 -9.16
N ALA A 132 -9.38 5.15 -8.64
CA ALA A 132 -8.96 3.77 -8.36
C ALA A 132 -9.80 3.09 -7.28
N ILE A 133 -10.25 3.82 -6.26
CA ILE A 133 -11.12 3.30 -5.19
C ILE A 133 -12.52 2.94 -5.75
N PHE A 134 -13.08 3.79 -6.61
CA PHE A 134 -14.44 3.64 -7.14
C PHE A 134 -14.52 3.23 -8.61
N SER A 135 -13.50 2.55 -9.11
CA SER A 135 -13.57 1.95 -10.44
C SER A 135 -14.76 0.96 -10.54
N ASN A 136 -15.07 0.49 -11.74
CA ASN A 136 -16.19 -0.42 -12.00
C ASN A 136 -16.12 -1.80 -11.32
N LYS A 137 -15.03 -2.13 -10.61
CA LYS A 137 -14.90 -3.36 -9.83
C LYS A 137 -15.22 -3.11 -8.37
N LYS A 138 -15.97 -4.03 -7.75
CA LYS A 138 -16.08 -4.11 -6.28
C LYS A 138 -14.69 -4.31 -5.69
N LYS A 139 -14.31 -3.47 -4.73
CA LYS A 139 -12.99 -3.52 -4.07
C LYS A 139 -13.08 -3.60 -2.56
N ALA A 140 -12.06 -4.21 -1.98
CA ALA A 140 -11.68 -3.97 -0.60
C ALA A 140 -10.44 -3.06 -0.59
N VAL A 141 -10.57 -1.90 0.05
CA VAL A 141 -9.50 -0.91 0.17
C VAL A 141 -9.02 -0.86 1.62
N PHE A 142 -7.72 -0.90 1.83
CA PHE A 142 -7.10 -0.92 3.16
C PHE A 142 -6.26 0.33 3.35
N ILE A 143 -6.63 1.15 4.34
CA ILE A 143 -5.90 2.38 4.66
C ILE A 143 -5.53 2.45 6.14
N SER A 144 -4.35 2.99 6.43
CA SER A 144 -3.92 3.22 7.80
C SER A 144 -4.50 4.52 8.37
N ASN A 145 -4.43 4.69 9.70
CA ASN A 145 -4.92 5.92 10.35
C ASN A 145 -4.22 7.19 9.82
N SER A 146 -2.91 7.15 9.58
CA SER A 146 -2.18 8.32 9.08
C SER A 146 -2.62 8.71 7.67
N VAL A 147 -2.88 7.72 6.82
CA VAL A 147 -3.40 7.90 5.45
C VAL A 147 -4.80 8.52 5.52
N PHE A 148 -5.69 7.95 6.33
CA PHE A 148 -7.03 8.49 6.58
C PHE A 148 -6.99 9.97 7.00
N MET A 149 -6.12 10.33 7.95
CA MET A 149 -6.04 11.71 8.44
C MET A 149 -5.66 12.70 7.32
N LEU A 150 -4.75 12.33 6.42
CA LEU A 150 -4.36 13.18 5.29
C LEU A 150 -5.44 13.22 4.21
N MET A 151 -6.03 12.07 3.86
CA MET A 151 -7.16 12.00 2.92
C MET A 151 -8.30 12.91 3.39
N ARG A 152 -8.70 12.82 4.66
CA ARG A 152 -9.75 13.68 5.24
C ARG A 152 -9.38 15.16 5.20
N LYS A 153 -8.14 15.52 5.55
CA LYS A 153 -7.67 16.92 5.52
C LYS A 153 -7.61 17.50 4.11
N SER A 154 -7.34 16.69 3.09
CA SER A 154 -7.26 17.13 1.69
C SER A 154 -8.60 17.59 1.10
N LYS A 155 -9.74 17.15 1.68
CA LYS A 155 -11.09 17.38 1.15
C LYS A 155 -11.34 16.86 -0.27
N LYS A 156 -10.44 16.02 -0.82
CA LYS A 156 -10.64 15.33 -2.11
C LYS A 156 -11.48 14.06 -1.97
N PHE A 157 -11.60 13.53 -0.76
CA PHE A 157 -12.32 12.28 -0.46
C PHE A 157 -13.58 12.57 0.36
N ASN A 158 -14.56 13.25 -0.22
CA ASN A 158 -15.76 13.73 0.48
C ASN A 158 -16.67 12.59 1.01
N TRP A 159 -16.53 11.39 0.47
CA TRP A 159 -17.20 10.17 0.92
C TRP A 159 -16.59 9.60 2.21
N LEU A 160 -15.39 10.04 2.60
CA LEU A 160 -14.65 9.48 3.71
C LEU A 160 -15.23 9.95 5.04
N SER A 161 -15.90 9.05 5.75
CA SER A 161 -16.56 9.32 7.03
C SER A 161 -15.71 8.85 8.23
N ASP A 162 -16.16 9.14 9.46
CA ASP A 162 -15.51 8.59 10.66
C ASP A 162 -15.65 7.05 10.70
N PRO A 163 -14.57 6.32 11.08
CA PRO A 163 -14.57 4.87 11.01
C PRO A 163 -15.57 4.28 12.00
N LYS A 164 -16.45 3.42 11.51
CA LYS A 164 -17.44 2.70 12.31
C LYS A 164 -16.93 1.28 12.59
N SER A 165 -17.14 0.81 13.82
CA SER A 165 -16.95 -0.60 14.13
C SER A 165 -18.10 -1.41 13.52
N ILE A 166 -17.79 -2.54 12.90
CA ILE A 166 -18.79 -3.49 12.41
C ILE A 166 -18.72 -4.74 13.29
N HIS A 167 -19.88 -5.29 13.67
CA HIS A 167 -19.93 -6.45 14.57
C HIS A 167 -19.28 -7.71 14.00
N SER A 168 -19.18 -7.83 12.67
CA SER A 168 -18.73 -9.03 11.97
C SER A 168 -17.22 -9.17 11.85
N HIS A 169 -16.43 -8.12 12.09
CA HIS A 169 -14.98 -8.18 11.90
C HIS A 169 -14.20 -7.13 12.70
N HIS A 170 -12.89 -7.35 12.89
CA HIS A 170 -12.04 -6.49 13.72
C HIS A 170 -11.56 -5.20 13.04
N LEU A 171 -11.71 -5.07 11.73
CA LEU A 171 -11.42 -3.82 11.01
C LEU A 171 -12.55 -2.82 11.24
N GLN A 172 -12.20 -1.54 11.36
CA GLN A 172 -13.21 -0.48 11.28
C GLN A 172 -13.44 -0.13 9.81
N VAL A 173 -14.60 0.42 9.46
CA VAL A 173 -14.96 0.76 8.09
C VAL A 173 -15.28 2.24 7.96
N PHE A 174 -14.66 2.87 6.96
CA PHE A 174 -14.90 4.27 6.62
C PHE A 174 -16.03 4.45 5.59
N TYR A 175 -16.27 3.43 4.78
CA TYR A 175 -17.26 3.42 3.71
C TYR A 175 -17.61 1.97 3.33
N ASP A 176 -18.90 1.67 3.13
CA ASP A 176 -19.43 0.33 2.90
C ASP A 176 -20.62 0.37 1.92
N GLU A 177 -20.32 0.33 0.62
CA GLU A 177 -21.32 0.18 -0.44
C GLU A 177 -20.85 -0.88 -1.45
N ASN A 178 -20.71 -0.53 -2.73
CA ASN A 178 -20.13 -1.43 -3.72
C ASN A 178 -18.63 -1.67 -3.46
N THR A 179 -17.91 -0.65 -2.99
CA THR A 179 -16.54 -0.75 -2.46
C THR A 179 -16.59 -0.66 -0.94
N VAL A 180 -15.72 -1.40 -0.26
CA VAL A 180 -15.56 -1.31 1.20
C VAL A 180 -14.17 -0.78 1.54
N VAL A 181 -14.11 0.26 2.36
CA VAL A 181 -12.86 0.92 2.77
C VAL A 181 -12.60 0.67 4.24
N TYR A 182 -11.64 -0.20 4.50
CA TYR A 182 -11.24 -0.66 5.83
C TYR A 182 -10.11 0.17 6.40
N LYS A 183 -10.19 0.40 7.71
CA LYS A 183 -9.10 0.89 8.54
C LYS A 183 -8.29 -0.27 9.10
N HIS A 184 -6.98 -0.22 8.94
CA HIS A 184 -6.06 -1.13 9.60
C HIS A 184 -4.89 -0.41 10.28
N LEU A 185 -4.20 -1.10 11.18
CA LEU A 185 -2.95 -0.69 11.76
C LEU A 185 -1.83 -0.86 10.73
N HIS A 186 -0.97 0.14 10.67
CA HIS A 186 0.20 0.11 9.81
C HIS A 186 1.07 -1.13 10.09
N PHE A 187 1.54 -1.82 9.05
CA PHE A 187 2.22 -3.11 9.22
C PHE A 187 3.57 -3.02 9.96
N SER A 188 4.17 -1.83 10.03
CA SER A 188 5.37 -1.58 10.86
C SER A 188 5.09 -1.41 12.36
N ASN A 189 3.83 -1.28 12.80
CA ASN A 189 3.48 -1.14 14.21
C ASN A 189 3.97 -2.37 15.03
N TYR A 190 4.34 -2.13 16.29
CA TYR A 190 4.90 -3.11 17.21
C TYR A 190 4.63 -2.73 18.67
N GLY A 191 5.09 -3.55 19.61
CA GLY A 191 4.90 -3.33 21.04
C GLY A 191 3.42 -3.50 21.42
N LYS A 192 2.84 -2.50 22.10
CA LYS A 192 1.44 -2.56 22.58
C LYS A 192 0.38 -2.74 21.48
N PHE A 193 0.73 -2.48 20.22
CA PHE A 193 -0.17 -2.64 19.08
C PHE A 193 0.00 -3.97 18.34
N GLN A 194 0.94 -4.83 18.75
CA GLN A 194 1.29 -6.06 18.03
C GLN A 194 0.09 -7.02 17.91
N ALA A 195 -0.55 -7.36 19.03
CA ALA A 195 -1.67 -8.30 19.05
C ALA A 195 -2.84 -7.81 18.17
N ARG A 196 -3.20 -6.54 18.26
CA ARG A 196 -4.25 -5.95 17.42
C ARG A 196 -3.88 -5.98 15.93
N LYS A 197 -2.61 -5.69 15.59
CA LYS A 197 -2.13 -5.73 14.20
C LYS A 197 -2.23 -7.15 13.63
N GLU A 198 -1.94 -8.18 14.41
CA GLU A 198 -2.05 -9.58 13.99
C GLU A 198 -3.51 -10.00 13.78
N ILE A 199 -4.41 -9.56 14.66
CA ILE A 199 -5.87 -9.77 14.50
C ILE A 199 -6.37 -9.11 13.21
N GLU A 200 -6.02 -7.85 12.99
CA GLU A 200 -6.43 -7.11 11.78
C GLU A 200 -5.80 -7.72 10.51
N ALA A 201 -4.56 -8.21 10.57
CA ALA A 201 -3.93 -8.93 9.46
C ALA A 201 -4.67 -10.23 9.10
N LYS A 202 -5.12 -10.99 10.11
CA LYS A 202 -5.94 -12.19 9.90
C LYS A 202 -7.30 -11.83 9.29
N GLU A 203 -7.87 -10.70 9.68
CA GLU A 203 -9.14 -10.23 9.11
C GLU A 203 -9.00 -9.83 7.64
N ILE A 204 -7.91 -9.13 7.28
CA ILE A 204 -7.57 -8.83 5.89
C ILE A 204 -7.48 -10.12 5.07
N TYR A 205 -6.82 -11.15 5.60
CA TYR A 205 -6.76 -12.46 4.94
C TYR A 205 -8.16 -13.05 4.70
N ASN A 206 -9.02 -13.06 5.73
CA ASN A 206 -10.38 -13.62 5.62
C ASN A 206 -11.24 -12.87 4.58
N ILE A 207 -11.15 -11.54 4.53
CA ILE A 207 -11.85 -10.70 3.54
C ILE A 207 -11.39 -11.07 2.12
N ILE A 208 -10.08 -11.23 1.93
CA ILE A 208 -9.50 -11.58 0.64
C ILE A 208 -9.91 -13.02 0.22
N GLN A 209 -9.90 -13.99 1.14
CA GLN A 209 -10.29 -15.38 0.82
C GLN A 209 -11.79 -15.55 0.54
N SER A 210 -12.64 -14.86 1.31
CA SER A 210 -14.10 -14.96 1.15
C SER A 210 -14.60 -14.39 -0.17
N THR A 211 -13.89 -13.40 -0.72
CA THR A 211 -14.27 -12.78 -2.00
C THR A 211 -13.67 -13.49 -3.20
N SER A 212 -12.66 -14.34 -3.03
CA SER A 212 -12.08 -15.17 -4.12
C SER A 212 -12.83 -16.49 -4.37
N SER A 213 -13.85 -16.82 -3.56
CA SER A 213 -14.67 -18.04 -3.67
C SER A 213 -16.01 -17.85 -4.41
N LEU A 214 -16.14 -16.82 -5.25
CA LEU A 214 -17.29 -16.54 -6.11
C LEU A 214 -16.85 -16.54 -7.58
#